data_AF-A0A158BJ87-F1
#
_entry.id   AF-A0A158BJ87-F1
#
_cell.length_a   1.000
_cell.length_b   1.000
_cell.length_c   1.000
_cell.angle_alpha   90.00
_cell.angle_beta   90.00
_cell.angle_gamma   90.00
#
_symmetry.space_group_name_H-M   'P 1'
#
loop_
_entity.id
_entity.type
_entity.pdbx_description
1 polymer ?
#
loop_
_entity_poly.entity_id
_entity_poly.type
_entity_poly.pdbx_seq_one_letter_code
_entity_poly.pdbx_strand_id
1 'polypeptide(L)'
;MADFRIWSDEFPANGFMTHAQEFDQQAFGGSGDNVSPALQWEDPPADTHSLALTVYDPDAPTGSGFWHWIVVNIPPDTRSLPRDAGKADGSLLPPGALQLRNDYGTVGFGGAAPPRGDKPHRYIFRIHALSAENLPLDINTTNAVARFMTHLNEIDSATYTGLYELK
;
A
#
# COMPACT_ATOMS: atom_id res chain seq x y z
N MET A 1 24.56 -3.36 8.65
CA MET A 1 23.44 -2.55 8.16
C MET A 1 22.29 -3.50 7.95
N ALA A 2 21.09 -3.17 8.42
CA ALA A 2 19.91 -4.01 8.23
C ALA A 2 19.56 -4.05 6.73
N ASP A 3 19.13 -5.21 6.21
CA ASP A 3 18.71 -5.38 4.80
C ASP A 3 17.20 -5.20 4.70
N PHE A 4 16.71 -4.00 5.02
CA PHE A 4 15.29 -3.74 5.06
C PHE A 4 14.67 -3.96 3.68
N ARG A 5 13.74 -4.92 3.59
CA ARG A 5 13.14 -5.33 2.31
C ARG A 5 11.68 -5.72 2.46
N ILE A 6 10.94 -5.59 1.37
CA ILE A 6 9.53 -6.01 1.21
C ILE A 6 9.38 -6.83 -0.07
N TRP A 7 8.51 -7.83 -0.04
CA TRP A 7 8.16 -8.63 -1.21
C TRP A 7 6.72 -9.16 -1.11
N SER A 8 6.29 -9.81 -2.20
CA SER A 8 5.07 -10.62 -2.26
C SER A 8 5.40 -11.93 -2.97
N ASP A 9 4.86 -13.03 -2.48
CA ASP A 9 4.94 -14.33 -3.15
C ASP A 9 3.89 -14.48 -4.27
N GLU A 10 2.98 -13.52 -4.43
CA GLU A 10 1.87 -13.60 -5.39
C GLU A 10 2.26 -13.18 -6.82
N PHE A 11 3.29 -12.35 -6.97
CA PHE A 11 3.81 -11.90 -8.26
C PHE A 11 5.29 -11.53 -8.13
N PRO A 12 6.12 -11.72 -9.17
CA PRO A 12 7.54 -11.39 -9.10
C PRO A 12 7.79 -9.89 -9.12
N ALA A 13 8.96 -9.46 -8.64
CA ALA A 13 9.36 -8.06 -8.65
C ALA A 13 9.38 -7.50 -10.08
N ASN A 14 8.71 -6.37 -10.30
CA ASN A 14 8.46 -5.78 -11.62
C ASN A 14 7.71 -6.72 -12.58
N GLY A 15 7.01 -7.71 -12.05
CA GLY A 15 6.12 -8.61 -12.78
C GLY A 15 4.68 -8.14 -12.74
N PHE A 16 3.85 -8.77 -13.57
CA PHE A 16 2.42 -8.47 -13.60
C PHE A 16 1.71 -9.02 -12.37
N MET A 17 0.96 -8.17 -11.69
CA MET A 17 -0.02 -8.58 -10.69
C MET A 17 -1.15 -9.34 -11.36
N THR A 18 -1.89 -10.13 -10.57
CA THR A 18 -2.99 -10.95 -11.09
C THR A 18 -4.29 -10.16 -11.11
N HIS A 19 -5.30 -10.71 -11.79
CA HIS A 19 -6.65 -10.15 -11.82
C HIS A 19 -7.26 -9.98 -10.40
N ALA A 20 -6.77 -10.72 -9.41
CA ALA A 20 -7.21 -10.52 -8.04
C ALA A 20 -6.86 -9.14 -7.46
N GLN A 21 -5.75 -8.53 -7.94
CA GLN A 21 -5.32 -7.20 -7.54
C GLN A 21 -5.93 -6.08 -8.42
N GLU A 22 -6.76 -6.41 -9.41
CA GLU A 22 -7.51 -5.42 -10.17
C GLU A 22 -8.70 -4.90 -9.35
N PHE A 23 -9.02 -3.62 -9.51
CA PHE A 23 -10.15 -3.00 -8.82
C PHE A 23 -11.48 -3.62 -9.30
N ASP A 24 -12.51 -3.64 -8.45
CA ASP A 24 -13.77 -4.36 -8.68
C ASP A 24 -14.89 -3.47 -9.25
N GLN A 25 -14.64 -2.17 -9.45
CA GLN A 25 -15.65 -1.24 -9.94
C GLN A 25 -15.51 -0.92 -11.42
N GLN A 26 -16.52 -1.32 -12.20
CA GLN A 26 -16.64 -1.02 -13.63
C GLN A 26 -16.63 0.48 -13.95
N ALA A 27 -17.12 1.33 -13.03
CA ALA A 27 -17.10 2.78 -13.19
C ALA A 27 -15.66 3.35 -13.34
N PHE A 28 -14.67 2.62 -12.81
CA PHE A 28 -13.25 2.93 -12.93
C PHE A 28 -12.54 2.05 -13.98
N GLY A 29 -13.28 1.24 -14.74
CA GLY A 29 -12.73 0.34 -15.75
C GLY A 29 -12.22 -1.00 -15.21
N GLY A 30 -12.33 -1.23 -13.90
CA GLY A 30 -11.96 -2.48 -13.24
C GLY A 30 -13.07 -3.53 -13.22
N SER A 31 -12.67 -4.78 -13.10
CA SER A 31 -13.51 -5.97 -13.05
C SER A 31 -12.90 -7.11 -12.19
N GLY A 32 -11.86 -6.80 -11.42
CA GLY A 32 -11.14 -7.77 -10.59
C GLY A 32 -11.80 -8.05 -9.24
N ASP A 33 -11.04 -8.73 -8.39
CA ASP A 33 -11.50 -9.13 -7.05
C ASP A 33 -11.22 -8.06 -5.98
N ASN A 34 -10.44 -7.01 -6.30
CA ASN A 34 -10.02 -5.95 -5.38
C ASN A 34 -9.36 -6.46 -4.08
N VAL A 35 -8.51 -7.48 -4.20
CA VAL A 35 -7.83 -8.14 -3.08
C VAL A 35 -6.39 -7.68 -2.99
N SER A 36 -6.02 -7.10 -1.84
CA SER A 36 -4.61 -6.74 -1.57
C SER A 36 -3.74 -8.00 -1.55
N PRO A 37 -2.55 -7.99 -2.15
CA PRO A 37 -1.68 -9.17 -2.14
C PRO A 37 -1.16 -9.44 -0.73
N ALA A 38 -0.77 -10.68 -0.45
CA ALA A 38 0.07 -10.99 0.70
C ALA A 38 1.40 -10.22 0.56
N LEU A 39 1.82 -9.56 1.64
CA LEU A 39 3.06 -8.80 1.70
C LEU A 39 3.89 -9.26 2.88
N GLN A 40 5.19 -9.38 2.69
CA GLN A 40 6.14 -9.72 3.73
C GLN A 40 7.30 -8.74 3.72
N TRP A 41 7.90 -8.54 4.88
CA TRP A 41 9.09 -7.72 5.03
C TRP A 41 9.93 -8.20 6.21
N GLU A 42 11.22 -7.89 6.17
CA GLU A 42 12.18 -8.27 7.20
C GLU A 42 13.19 -7.16 7.46
N ASP A 43 13.89 -7.26 8.59
CA ASP A 43 14.99 -6.38 8.96
C ASP A 43 14.71 -4.87 8.93
N PRO A 44 13.59 -4.37 9.51
CA PRO A 44 13.47 -2.94 9.75
C PRO A 44 14.60 -2.48 10.70
N PRO A 45 15.05 -1.20 10.61
CA PRO A 45 16.07 -0.66 11.52
C PRO A 45 15.73 -0.85 13.00
N ALA A 46 16.75 -0.98 13.85
CA ALA A 46 16.57 -1.30 15.27
C ALA A 46 15.80 -0.24 16.08
N ASP A 47 15.77 1.01 15.59
CA ASP A 47 15.05 2.15 16.14
C ASP A 47 13.63 2.32 15.55
N THR A 48 13.11 1.29 14.87
CA THR A 48 11.73 1.25 14.40
C THR A 48 10.75 1.13 15.56
N HIS A 49 9.90 2.13 15.74
CA HIS A 49 8.85 2.16 16.75
C HIS A 49 7.45 1.87 16.18
N SER A 50 7.24 2.12 14.89
CA SER A 50 6.08 1.63 14.14
C SER A 50 6.39 1.50 12.65
N LEU A 51 5.50 0.85 11.93
CA LEU A 51 5.57 0.70 10.48
C LEU A 51 4.40 1.40 9.79
N ALA A 52 4.59 1.80 8.54
CA ALA A 52 3.52 2.22 7.64
C ALA A 52 3.67 1.55 6.27
N LEU A 53 2.56 1.32 5.58
CA LEU A 53 2.52 0.77 4.24
C LEU A 53 1.78 1.73 3.31
N THR A 54 2.36 2.01 2.15
CA THR A 54 1.68 2.74 1.08
C THR A 54 1.71 1.97 -0.24
N VAL A 55 0.68 2.13 -1.06
CA VAL A 55 0.63 1.65 -2.45
C VAL A 55 0.33 2.82 -3.37
N TYR A 56 1.21 3.06 -4.33
CA TYR A 56 1.16 4.23 -5.21
C TYR A 56 1.37 3.87 -6.67
N ASP A 57 0.52 4.42 -7.52
CA ASP A 57 0.67 4.41 -8.97
C ASP A 57 1.19 5.80 -9.43
N PRO A 58 2.49 5.92 -9.78
CA PRO A 58 3.05 7.16 -10.32
C PRO A 58 2.67 7.40 -11.80
N ASP A 59 2.16 6.39 -12.50
CA ASP A 59 1.85 6.44 -13.93
C ASP A 59 0.40 6.90 -14.19
N ALA A 60 -0.46 6.90 -13.16
CA ALA A 60 -1.82 7.43 -13.24
C ALA A 60 -1.86 8.90 -13.73
N PRO A 61 -2.65 9.21 -14.78
CA PRO A 61 -2.64 10.51 -15.46
C PRO A 61 -3.49 11.58 -14.75
N THR A 62 -3.26 11.79 -13.46
CA THR A 62 -4.04 12.72 -12.60
C THR A 62 -3.29 14.01 -12.27
N GLY A 63 -1.99 14.09 -12.58
CA GLY A 63 -1.08 15.14 -12.12
C GLY A 63 -0.48 14.91 -10.73
N SER A 64 -0.97 13.90 -9.99
CA SER A 64 -0.47 13.53 -8.66
C SER A 64 -0.18 12.03 -8.50
N GLY A 65 -0.32 11.24 -9.57
CA GLY A 65 -0.42 9.79 -9.51
C GLY A 65 -1.70 9.35 -8.77
N PHE A 66 -1.73 8.13 -8.25
CA PHE A 66 -2.89 7.58 -7.56
C PHE A 66 -2.49 6.74 -6.36
N TRP A 67 -3.03 7.07 -5.18
CA TRP A 67 -2.80 6.33 -3.95
C TRP A 67 -3.86 5.25 -3.79
N HIS A 68 -3.41 4.00 -3.77
CA HIS A 68 -4.24 2.80 -3.74
C HIS A 68 -4.46 2.27 -2.33
N TRP A 69 -3.49 2.48 -1.43
CA TRP A 69 -3.58 2.00 -0.06
C TRP A 69 -2.66 2.80 0.86
N ILE A 70 -3.13 3.12 2.06
CA ILE A 70 -2.35 3.80 3.11
C ILE A 70 -2.72 3.15 4.44
N VAL A 71 -1.72 2.58 5.10
CA VAL A 71 -1.82 2.00 6.45
C VAL A 71 -0.71 2.59 7.32
N VAL A 72 -1.05 3.02 8.52
CA VAL A 72 -0.11 3.59 9.50
C VAL A 72 -0.24 2.88 10.84
N ASN A 73 0.69 3.14 11.76
CA ASN A 73 0.68 2.62 13.13
C ASN A 73 0.68 1.10 13.18
N ILE A 74 1.27 0.43 12.18
CA ILE A 74 1.48 -1.01 12.19
C ILE A 74 2.51 -1.31 13.29
N PRO A 75 2.27 -2.28 14.20
CA PRO A 75 3.22 -2.62 15.26
C PRO A 75 4.61 -2.97 14.71
N PRO A 76 5.70 -2.54 15.37
CA PRO A 76 7.06 -2.64 14.83
C PRO A 76 7.54 -4.08 14.62
N ASP A 77 6.97 -5.04 15.35
CA ASP A 77 7.28 -6.48 15.23
C ASP A 77 6.48 -7.20 14.14
N THR A 78 5.54 -6.53 13.47
CA THR A 78 4.82 -7.10 12.34
C THR A 78 5.79 -7.38 11.20
N ARG A 79 5.69 -8.53 10.54
CA ARG A 79 6.55 -8.94 9.41
C ARG A 79 5.78 -9.31 8.14
N SER A 80 4.45 -9.27 8.20
CA SER A 80 3.62 -9.55 7.05
C SER A 80 2.21 -9.00 7.22
N LEU A 81 1.56 -8.74 6.09
CA LEU A 81 0.11 -8.64 6.00
C LEU A 81 -0.40 -9.80 5.14
N PRO A 82 -1.43 -10.54 5.59
CA PRO A 82 -2.01 -11.59 4.77
C PRO A 82 -2.66 -11.01 3.52
N ARG A 83 -2.87 -11.88 2.53
CA ARG A 83 -3.78 -11.57 1.42
C ARG A 83 -5.10 -11.04 1.96
N ASP A 84 -5.64 -10.02 1.30
CA ASP A 84 -6.90 -9.36 1.68
C ASP A 84 -6.84 -8.53 2.98
N ALA A 85 -5.65 -8.26 3.53
CA ALA A 85 -5.48 -7.37 4.68
C ALA A 85 -6.01 -5.93 4.46
N GLY A 86 -6.08 -5.50 3.19
CA GLY A 86 -6.57 -4.18 2.78
C GLY A 86 -8.07 -4.00 2.78
N LYS A 87 -8.86 -4.97 3.27
CA LYS A 87 -10.31 -4.81 3.44
C LYS A 87 -10.67 -3.57 4.23
N ALA A 88 -11.74 -2.89 3.80
CA ALA A 88 -12.21 -1.65 4.41
C ALA A 88 -12.59 -1.79 5.90
N ASP A 89 -12.97 -3.00 6.35
CA ASP A 89 -13.31 -3.26 7.75
C ASP A 89 -12.07 -3.42 8.67
N GLY A 90 -10.87 -3.53 8.10
CA GLY A 90 -9.62 -3.71 8.84
C GLY A 90 -9.53 -5.04 9.61
N SER A 91 -10.41 -6.00 9.33
CA SER A 91 -10.53 -7.26 10.10
C SER A 91 -9.26 -8.13 10.08
N LEU A 92 -8.40 -7.94 9.08
CA LEU A 92 -7.17 -8.68 8.88
C LEU A 92 -5.90 -7.85 9.18
N LEU A 93 -6.06 -6.62 9.67
CA LEU A 93 -4.92 -5.82 10.11
C LEU A 93 -4.47 -6.16 11.53
N PRO A 94 -3.18 -5.96 11.84
CA PRO A 94 -2.69 -6.09 13.20
C PRO A 94 -3.35 -5.03 14.11
N PRO A 95 -3.64 -5.36 15.37
CA PRO A 95 -4.21 -4.41 16.33
C PRO A 95 -3.37 -3.13 16.43
N GLY A 96 -4.05 -1.98 16.42
CA GLY A 96 -3.41 -0.65 16.47
C GLY A 96 -3.13 -0.02 15.12
N ALA A 97 -3.09 -0.80 14.03
CA ALA A 97 -2.96 -0.27 12.68
C ALA A 97 -4.21 0.49 12.25
N LEU A 98 -4.02 1.54 11.44
CA LEU A 98 -5.09 2.38 10.91
C LEU A 98 -4.97 2.46 9.38
N GLN A 99 -6.06 2.18 8.68
CA GLN A 99 -6.18 2.46 7.23
C GLN A 99 -6.83 3.81 7.01
N LEU A 100 -6.34 4.54 6.02
CA LEU A 100 -6.89 5.83 5.63
C LEU A 100 -7.64 5.72 4.30
N ARG A 101 -8.35 6.79 3.93
CA ARG A 101 -9.00 6.88 2.63
C ARG A 101 -7.97 6.97 1.49
N ASN A 102 -8.11 6.13 0.48
CA ASN A 102 -7.33 6.15 -0.75
C ASN A 102 -7.93 7.13 -1.78
N ASP A 103 -7.33 7.24 -2.97
CA ASP A 103 -7.78 8.20 -4.00
C ASP A 103 -9.07 7.77 -4.73
N TYR A 104 -9.52 6.52 -4.55
CA TYR A 104 -10.89 6.12 -4.90
C TYR A 104 -11.93 6.73 -3.96
N GLY A 105 -11.51 7.39 -2.88
CA GLY A 105 -12.39 7.91 -1.83
C GLY A 105 -12.86 6.83 -0.84
N THR A 106 -12.30 5.61 -0.92
CA THR A 106 -12.66 4.45 -0.08
C THR A 106 -11.60 4.21 0.99
N VAL A 107 -11.97 3.55 2.09
CA VAL A 107 -11.00 3.12 3.11
C VAL A 107 -10.42 1.76 2.71
N GLY A 108 -9.11 1.61 2.84
CA GLY A 108 -8.41 0.36 2.55
C GLY A 108 -7.77 0.31 1.16
N PHE A 109 -7.50 -0.90 0.69
CA PHE A 109 -6.90 -1.16 -0.62
C PHE A 109 -7.92 -0.94 -1.73
N GLY A 110 -7.50 -0.23 -2.77
CA GLY A 110 -8.16 -0.23 -4.08
C GLY A 110 -7.19 -0.79 -5.11
N GLY A 111 -7.61 -1.79 -5.86
CA GLY A 111 -6.82 -2.48 -6.87
C GLY A 111 -6.41 -1.62 -8.06
N ALA A 112 -5.70 -2.23 -9.00
CA ALA A 112 -5.28 -1.61 -10.25
C ALA A 112 -6.49 -1.38 -11.17
N ALA A 113 -6.56 -0.21 -11.80
CA ALA A 113 -7.51 0.09 -12.87
C ALA A 113 -6.93 1.15 -13.83
N PRO A 114 -5.80 0.83 -14.52
CA PRO A 114 -5.18 1.78 -15.45
C PRO A 114 -6.10 2.00 -16.66
N PRO A 115 -5.97 3.12 -17.39
CA PRO A 115 -6.75 3.33 -18.61
C PRO A 115 -6.55 2.18 -19.62
N ARG A 116 -7.64 1.70 -20.21
CA ARG A 116 -7.55 0.61 -21.20
C ARG A 116 -6.74 1.04 -22.41
N GLY A 117 -5.77 0.20 -22.81
CA GLY A 117 -4.86 0.45 -23.93
C GLY A 117 -3.66 1.34 -23.59
N ASP A 118 -3.51 1.78 -22.34
CA ASP A 118 -2.29 2.46 -21.90
C ASP A 118 -1.13 1.47 -21.73
N LYS A 119 0.09 1.99 -21.56
CA LYS A 119 1.26 1.21 -21.13
C LYS A 119 0.99 0.55 -19.77
N PRO A 120 1.73 -0.51 -19.39
CA PRO A 120 1.70 -1.01 -18.03
C PRO A 120 2.01 0.09 -17.01
N HIS A 121 1.13 0.23 -16.01
CA HIS A 121 1.35 1.09 -14.85
C HIS A 121 2.14 0.33 -13.79
N ARG A 122 2.93 1.09 -13.01
CA ARG A 122 3.64 0.58 -11.83
C ARG A 122 2.79 0.76 -10.59
N TYR A 123 2.75 -0.24 -9.73
CA TYR A 123 2.11 -0.20 -8.42
C TYR A 123 3.20 -0.43 -7.38
N ILE A 124 3.63 0.66 -6.73
CA ILE A 124 4.76 0.68 -5.81
C ILE A 124 4.23 0.44 -4.40
N PHE A 125 4.49 -0.75 -3.87
CA PHE A 125 4.28 -1.10 -2.47
C PHE A 125 5.50 -0.64 -1.69
N ARG A 126 5.32 0.29 -0.74
CA ARG A 126 6.41 0.82 0.09
C ARG A 126 6.11 0.60 1.56
N ILE A 127 6.99 -0.13 2.24
CA ILE A 127 7.00 -0.24 3.69
C ILE A 127 7.93 0.82 4.25
N HIS A 128 7.50 1.50 5.30
CA HIS A 128 8.20 2.59 5.96
C HIS A 128 8.47 2.18 7.40
N ALA A 129 9.71 2.31 7.84
CA ALA A 129 10.10 2.22 9.25
C ALA A 129 10.04 3.63 9.86
N LEU A 130 9.33 3.77 10.98
CA LEU A 130 9.08 5.06 11.61
C LEU A 130 9.71 5.15 13.00
N SER A 131 10.27 6.30 13.35
CA SER A 131 10.77 6.61 14.69
C SER A 131 9.65 6.89 15.71
N ALA A 132 8.43 7.17 15.24
CA ALA A 132 7.28 7.40 16.10
C ALA A 132 6.58 6.07 16.42
N GLU A 133 6.16 5.87 17.68
CA GLU A 133 5.33 4.74 18.09
C GLU A 133 3.90 4.85 17.51
N ASN A 134 3.38 6.07 17.42
CA ASN A 134 2.05 6.33 16.89
C ASN A 134 1.99 7.69 16.21
N LEU A 135 1.47 7.73 14.98
CA LEU A 135 1.10 8.95 14.30
C LEU A 135 -0.29 9.40 14.79
N PRO A 136 -0.46 10.66 15.25
CA PRO A 136 -1.71 11.18 15.80
C PRO A 136 -2.72 11.47 14.68
N LEU A 137 -3.22 10.42 14.05
CA LEU A 137 -4.11 10.44 12.89
C LEU A 137 -5.41 9.71 13.21
N ASP A 138 -6.47 10.08 12.52
CA ASP A 138 -7.77 9.41 12.59
C ASP A 138 -8.28 9.05 11.18
N ILE A 139 -9.42 8.37 11.13
CA ILE A 139 -10.03 7.90 9.87
C ILE A 139 -10.45 9.03 8.92
N ASN A 140 -10.57 10.27 9.41
CA ASN A 140 -10.93 11.44 8.61
C ASN A 140 -9.70 12.19 8.10
N THR A 141 -8.51 11.82 8.57
CA THR A 141 -7.25 12.41 8.10
C THR A 141 -7.06 12.08 6.62
N THR A 142 -6.73 13.10 5.83
CA THR A 142 -6.52 12.92 4.39
C THR A 142 -5.26 12.09 4.15
N ASN A 143 -5.24 11.30 3.06
CA ASN A 143 -4.04 10.51 2.75
C ASN A 143 -2.79 11.38 2.56
N ALA A 144 -2.93 12.61 2.08
CA ALA A 144 -1.81 13.52 1.89
C ALA A 144 -1.18 13.91 3.24
N VAL A 145 -1.99 14.20 4.25
CA VAL A 145 -1.49 14.48 5.61
C VAL A 145 -0.90 13.23 6.24
N ALA A 146 -1.52 12.06 6.10
CA ALA A 146 -0.99 10.80 6.62
C ALA A 146 0.40 10.49 6.02
N ARG A 147 0.57 10.67 4.72
CA ARG A 147 1.85 10.50 4.02
C ARG A 147 2.88 11.55 4.41
N PHE A 148 2.47 12.79 4.62
CA PHE A 148 3.36 13.83 5.14
C PHE A 148 3.88 13.50 6.54
N MET A 149 3.00 13.06 7.45
CA MET A 149 3.36 12.62 8.79
C MET A 149 4.23 11.37 8.78
N THR A 150 3.97 10.42 7.87
CA THR A 150 4.83 9.26 7.63
C THR A 150 6.23 9.72 7.24
N HIS A 151 6.35 10.59 6.25
CA HIS A 151 7.64 11.11 5.78
C HIS A 151 8.44 11.82 6.87
N LEU A 152 7.79 12.62 7.72
CA LEU A 152 8.46 13.32 8.82
C LEU A 152 9.06 12.39 9.88
N ASN A 153 8.57 11.15 9.97
CA ASN A 153 9.01 10.16 10.96
C ASN A 153 9.75 8.99 10.33
N GLU A 154 9.94 8.99 9.01
CA GLU A 154 10.60 7.89 8.29
C GLU A 154 12.10 7.88 8.61
N ILE A 155 12.57 6.72 9.10
CA ILE A 155 13.99 6.45 9.33
C ILE A 155 14.60 5.58 8.24
N ASP A 156 13.80 4.70 7.61
CA ASP A 156 14.18 3.91 6.45
C ASP A 156 12.92 3.42 5.70
N SER A 157 13.08 2.96 4.47
CA SER A 157 11.98 2.34 3.71
C SER A 157 12.46 1.37 2.64
N ALA A 158 11.59 0.44 2.28
CA ALA A 158 11.83 -0.51 1.20
C ALA A 158 10.64 -0.56 0.24
N THR A 159 10.89 -0.89 -1.03
CA THR A 159 9.86 -0.94 -2.07
C THR A 159 9.81 -2.26 -2.81
N TYR A 160 8.61 -2.65 -3.21
CA TYR A 160 8.32 -3.74 -4.14
C TYR A 160 7.38 -3.20 -5.21
N THR A 161 7.60 -3.54 -6.48
CA THR A 161 6.78 -3.00 -7.58
C THR A 161 6.10 -4.12 -8.34
N GLY A 162 4.78 -4.04 -8.46
CA GLY A 162 3.99 -4.82 -9.41
C GLY A 162 3.64 -4.00 -10.64
N LEU A 163 3.34 -4.67 -11.74
CA LEU A 163 2.83 -4.05 -12.98
C LEU A 163 1.38 -4.47 -13.21
N TYR A 164 0.59 -3.61 -13.86
CA TYR A 164 -0.72 -3.98 -14.37
C TYR A 164 -1.06 -3.22 -15.66
N GLU A 165 -1.79 -3.85 -16.56
CA GLU A 165 -2.31 -3.24 -17.78
C GLU A 165 -3.71 -3.77 -18.07
N LEU A 166 -4.57 -2.92 -18.63
CA LEU A 166 -5.85 -3.34 -19.20
C LEU A 166 -5.74 -3.22 -20.72
N LYS A 167 -5.87 -4.35 -21.43
CA LYS A 167 -5.80 -4.40 -22.91
C LYS A 167 -7.12 -4.01 -23.55
#